data_AF-A0A086MIK5-F1
#
_entry.id   AF-A0A086MIK5-F1
#
_cell.length_a   1.000
_cell.length_b   1.000
_cell.length_c   1.000
_cell.angle_alpha   90.00
_cell.angle_beta   90.00
_cell.angle_gamma   90.00
#
_symmetry.space_group_name_H-M   'P 1'
#
loop_
_entity.id
_entity.type
_entity.pdbx_description
1 polymer ?
#
loop_
_entity_poly.entity_id
_entity_poly.type
_entity_poly.pdbx_seq_one_letter_code
_entity_poly.pdbx_strand_id
1 'polypeptide(L)' 'MLNHHDERWEGPIRGLRLPLTAWRRLQEDGVSTIDQLRAIVNKLETVPGIGPKTAQVIRAELARTSPAEG' A
#
# COMPACT_ATOMS: atom_id res chain seq x y z
N MET A 1 20.90 -18.78 4.64
CA MET A 1 20.54 -17.94 3.48
C MET A 1 19.22 -17.29 3.82
N LEU A 2 19.23 -15.98 4.14
CA LEU A 2 18.01 -15.24 4.46
C LEU A 2 17.12 -15.19 3.22
N ASN A 3 15.89 -15.67 3.36
CA ASN A 3 14.88 -15.63 2.32
C ASN A 3 14.48 -14.16 2.08
N HIS A 4 15.27 -13.47 1.26
CA HIS A 4 15.19 -12.05 0.88
C HIS A 4 13.89 -11.69 0.12
N HIS A 5 12.89 -12.57 0.14
CA HIS A 5 11.61 -12.37 -0.51
C HIS A 5 10.60 -11.65 0.38
N ASP A 6 10.78 -11.66 1.71
CA ASP A 6 9.84 -11.00 2.63
C ASP A 6 10.10 -9.48 2.77
N GLU A 7 11.38 -9.07 2.70
CA GLU A 7 11.82 -7.66 2.84
C GLU A 7 11.33 -6.73 1.72
N ARG A 8 10.80 -7.26 0.61
CA ARG A 8 10.27 -6.43 -0.50
C ARG A 8 8.79 -6.09 -0.38
N TRP A 9 8.07 -6.68 0.59
CA TRP A 9 6.63 -6.43 0.77
C TRP A 9 6.35 -5.40 1.86
N GLU A 10 7.23 -5.31 2.86
CA GLU A 10 7.26 -4.21 3.84
C GLU A 10 7.89 -2.98 3.22
N GLY A 11 7.14 -2.28 2.36
CA GLY A 11 7.57 -1.00 1.81
C GLY A 11 7.75 0.07 2.91
N PRO A 12 7.75 1.37 2.56
CA PRO A 12 8.02 2.44 3.52
C PRO A 12 7.03 2.49 4.70
N ILE A 13 5.88 1.82 4.57
CA ILE A 13 4.87 1.69 5.61
C ILE A 13 4.98 0.31 6.26
N ARG A 14 5.41 0.29 7.52
CA ARG A 14 5.52 -0.93 8.32
C ARG A 14 4.14 -1.57 8.52
N GLY A 15 4.06 -2.90 8.38
CA GLY A 15 2.82 -3.67 8.55
C GLY A 15 1.94 -3.78 7.30
N LEU A 16 2.16 -2.94 6.28
CA LEU A 16 1.40 -2.99 5.04
C LEU A 16 2.11 -3.88 4.00
N ARG A 17 1.47 -5.00 3.61
CA ARG A 17 2.08 -5.96 2.66
C ARG A 17 1.52 -5.74 1.25
N LEU A 18 2.13 -4.82 0.51
CA LEU A 18 1.76 -4.55 -0.87
C LEU A 18 2.75 -5.13 -1.87
N PRO A 19 2.31 -5.47 -3.09
CA PRO A 19 3.22 -5.76 -4.19
C PRO A 19 4.15 -4.57 -4.46
N LEU A 20 5.42 -4.85 -4.79
CA LEU A 20 6.43 -3.82 -5.10
C LEU A 20 5.96 -2.84 -6.21
N THR A 21 5.19 -3.33 -7.17
CA THR A 21 4.63 -2.50 -8.25
C THR A 21 3.62 -1.49 -7.71
N ALA A 22 2.78 -1.87 -6.74
CA ALA A 22 1.87 -0.95 -6.07
C ALA A 22 2.66 0.08 -5.24
N TRP A 23 3.69 -0.37 -4.53
CA TRP A 23 4.58 0.54 -3.80
C TRP A 23 5.23 1.60 -4.68
N ARG A 24 5.73 1.19 -5.85
CA ARG A 24 6.33 2.11 -6.81
C ARG A 24 5.33 3.18 -7.27
N ARG A 25 4.10 2.78 -7.62
CA ARG A 25 3.05 3.71 -8.04
C ARG A 25 2.66 4.69 -6.93
N LEU A 26 2.55 4.21 -5.69
CA LEU A 26 2.29 5.06 -4.54
C LEU A 26 3.42 6.07 -4.32
N GLN A 27 4.68 5.65 -4.42
CA GLN A 27 5.83 6.55 -4.31
C GLN A 27 5.90 7.58 -5.44
N GLU A 28 5.59 7.19 -6.67
CA GLU A 28 5.49 8.11 -7.82
C GLU A 28 4.39 9.17 -7.59
N ASP A 29 3.32 8.82 -6.86
CA ASP A 29 2.24 9.71 -6.45
C ASP A 29 2.56 10.50 -5.15
N GLY A 30 3.75 10.30 -4.57
CA GLY A 30 4.20 10.96 -3.34
C GLY A 30 3.78 10.29 -2.03
N VAL A 31 3.06 9.16 -2.10
CA VAL A 31 2.48 8.47 -0.95
C VAL A 31 3.52 7.57 -0.29
N SER A 32 4.01 8.01 0.87
CA SER A 32 5.03 7.29 1.65
C SER A 32 4.62 6.96 3.08
N THR A 33 3.43 7.40 3.52
CA THR A 33 2.94 7.21 4.91
C THR A 33 1.51 6.65 4.93
N ILE A 34 1.12 6.00 6.04
CA ILE A 34 -0.24 5.45 6.22
C ILE A 34 -1.31 6.52 6.10
N ASP A 35 -1.04 7.71 6.62
CA ASP A 35 -1.99 8.82 6.57
C ASP A 35 -2.25 9.30 5.13
N GLN A 36 -1.18 9.49 4.35
CA GLN A 36 -1.29 9.82 2.92
C GLN A 36 -2.02 8.71 2.16
N LEU A 37 -1.72 7.46 2.45
CA LEU A 37 -2.39 6.32 1.84
C LEU A 37 -3.89 6.29 2.18
N ARG A 38 -4.28 6.60 3.43
CA ARG A 38 -5.68 6.73 3.86
C ARG A 38 -6.38 7.88 3.14
N ALA A 39 -5.70 9.02 2.97
CA ALA A 39 -6.25 10.17 2.27
C ALA A 39 -6.58 9.86 0.80
N ILE A 40 -5.75 9.04 0.14
CA ILE A 40 -5.94 8.68 -1.28
C ILE A 40 -6.61 7.32 -1.49
N VAL A 41 -6.95 6.56 -0.44
CA VAL A 41 -7.46 5.18 -0.58
C VAL A 41 -8.73 5.08 -1.45
N ASN A 42 -9.57 6.11 -1.37
CA ASN A 42 -10.79 6.24 -2.16
C ASN A 42 -10.53 6.70 -3.60
N LYS A 43 -9.33 7.20 -3.89
CA LYS A 43 -8.87 7.70 -5.19
C LYS A 43 -7.76 6.84 -5.79
N LEU A 44 -7.46 5.66 -5.25
CA LEU A 44 -6.41 4.78 -5.76
C LEU A 44 -6.58 4.44 -7.25
N GLU A 45 -7.81 4.37 -7.73
CA GLU A 45 -8.14 4.09 -9.13
C GLU A 45 -7.79 5.25 -10.08
N THR A 46 -7.53 6.45 -9.54
CA THR A 46 -7.05 7.60 -10.31
C THR A 46 -5.52 7.62 -10.42
N VAL A 47 -4.82 6.77 -9.65
CA VAL A 47 -3.35 6.68 -9.71
C VAL A 47 -2.97 5.89 -10.98
N PRO A 48 -2.19 6.47 -11.90
CA PRO A 48 -1.81 5.80 -13.14
C PRO A 48 -1.05 4.50 -12.87
N GLY A 49 -1.59 3.38 -13.35
CA GLY A 49 -1.01 2.05 -13.14
C GLY A 49 -1.55 1.31 -11.91
N ILE A 50 -2.47 1.92 -11.14
CA ILE A 50 -3.26 1.22 -10.11
C ILE A 50 -4.65 0.95 -10.66
N GLY A 51 -4.89 -0.31 -11.02
CA GLY A 51 -6.22 -0.79 -11.42
C GLY A 51 -7.12 -1.11 -10.22
N PRO A 52 -8.42 -1.37 -10.46
CA PRO A 52 -9.40 -1.66 -9.40
C PRO A 52 -9.04 -2.89 -8.56
N LYS A 53 -8.36 -3.88 -9.16
CA LYS A 53 -7.86 -5.07 -8.43
C LYS A 53 -6.75 -4.70 -7.44
N THR A 54 -5.79 -3.88 -7.86
CA THR A 54 -4.70 -3.41 -6.99
C THR A 54 -5.23 -2.49 -5.90
N ALA A 55 -6.16 -1.59 -6.25
CA ALA A 55 -6.83 -0.73 -5.27
C ALA A 55 -7.54 -1.52 -4.16
N GLN A 56 -8.22 -2.62 -4.52
CA GLN A 56 -8.85 -3.50 -3.54
C GLN A 56 -7.84 -4.18 -2.60
N VAL A 57 -6.71 -4.66 -3.11
CA VAL A 57 -5.64 -5.25 -2.28
C VAL A 57 -5.11 -4.21 -1.28
N ILE A 58 -4.85 -2.98 -1.75
CA ILE A 58 -4.37 -1.90 -0.89
C ILE A 58 -5.39 -1.58 0.20
N ARG A 59 -6.69 -1.48 -0.15
CA ARG A 59 -7.77 -1.27 0.81
C ARG A 59 -7.84 -2.37 1.86
N ALA A 60 -7.71 -3.64 1.46
CA ALA A 60 -7.74 -4.78 2.36
C ALA A 60 -6.55 -4.80 3.33
N GLU A 61 -5.34 -4.55 2.84
CA GLU A 61 -4.14 -4.47 3.68
C GLU A 61 -4.16 -3.26 4.61
N LEU A 62 -4.69 -2.13 4.15
CA LEU A 62 -4.87 -0.93 4.98
C LEU A 62 -5.89 -1.18 6.10
N ALA A 63 -7.00 -1.85 5.81
CA ALA A 63 -7.99 -2.25 6.80
C ALA A 63 -7.44 -3.25 7.83
N ARG A 64 -6.49 -4.12 7.43
CA ARG A 64 -5.77 -5.00 8.37
C ARG A 64 -4.80 -4.23 9.28
N THR A 65 -4.12 -3.22 8.72
CA THR A 65 -3.03 -2.51 9.42
C THR A 65 -3.55 -1.39 10.32
N SER A 66 -4.73 -0.83 10.04
CA SER A 66 -5.38 0.07 10.98
C SER A 66 -5.90 -0.77 12.16
N PRO A 67 -5.39 -0.58 13.39
CA PRO A 67 -6.24 -0.89 14.52
C PRO A 67 -7.48 -0.03 14.34
N ALA A 68 -8.66 -0.65 14.32
CA ALA A 68 -9.87 0.10 14.58
C ALA A 68 -9.64 0.72 15.95
N GLU A 69 -9.50 2.04 16.01
CA GLU A 69 -9.65 2.75 17.28
C GLU A 69 -11.09 2.47 17.72
N GLY A 70 -11.23 1.56 18.68
CA GLY A 70 -12.41 1.39 19.51
C GLY A 70 -12.25 2.18 20.79
#